data_AF-A0A1F5JJP3-F1
#
_entry.id   AF-A0A1F5JJP3-F1
#
_cell.length_a   1.000
_cell.length_b   1.000
_cell.length_c   1.000
_cell.angle_alpha   90.00
_cell.angle_beta   90.00
_cell.angle_gamma   90.00
#
_symmetry.space_group_name_H-M   'P 1'
#
loop_
_entity.id
_entity.type
_entity.pdbx_description
1 polymer ?
#
loop_
_entity_poly.entity_id
_entity_poly.type
_entity_poly.pdbx_seq_one_letter_code
_entity_poly.pdbx_strand_id
1 'polypeptide(L)'
;MKKVSALLNQAGVINPLLILLAIAGVVIFILIAQTAPFQGKEQTLYPKPPAEAAGKGKGKPSVTKGNLSVSPDTLYAGGTQYTITGSGFFPNQMVAFSVADPGCCIAFNLWADASGNVSFNRSTGDVGTYKINASQLDRNKYILMATISFSVIAP
;
A
#
# COMPACT_ATOMS: atom_id res chain seq x y z
N MET A 1 -72.81 -2.52 -35.63
CA MET A 1 -73.38 -3.66 -34.86
C MET A 1 -72.55 -3.89 -33.60
N LYS A 2 -73.25 -4.15 -32.48
CA LYS A 2 -72.86 -4.74 -31.18
C LYS A 2 -71.41 -5.25 -31.04
N LYS A 3 -70.62 -4.77 -30.06
CA LYS A 3 -70.45 -5.34 -28.70
C LYS A 3 -70.53 -6.88 -28.66
N VAL A 4 -69.44 -7.54 -28.30
CA VAL A 4 -69.20 -8.24 -27.01
C VAL A 4 -67.86 -8.98 -27.10
N SER A 5 -67.17 -9.07 -25.95
CA SER A 5 -65.94 -9.81 -25.60
C SER A 5 -64.76 -8.84 -25.44
N ALA A 6 -64.11 -8.73 -24.28
CA ALA A 6 -63.86 -9.76 -23.30
C ALA A 6 -63.75 -9.20 -21.88
N LEU A 7 -64.19 -10.02 -20.93
CA LEU A 7 -63.66 -10.08 -19.57
C LEU A 7 -62.13 -10.02 -19.63
N LEU A 8 -61.52 -8.91 -19.22
CA LEU A 8 -60.11 -8.87 -18.85
C LEU A 8 -59.99 -8.30 -17.44
N ASN A 9 -59.78 -9.24 -16.51
CA ASN A 9 -58.88 -9.12 -15.37
C ASN A 9 -59.01 -7.89 -14.49
N GLN A 10 -59.61 -8.15 -13.34
CA GLN A 10 -59.14 -7.76 -12.02
C GLN A 10 -57.61 -7.92 -11.88
N ALA A 11 -56.85 -7.03 -12.51
CA ALA A 11 -55.41 -6.84 -12.35
C ALA A 11 -55.08 -5.45 -12.92
N GLY A 12 -55.09 -4.41 -12.09
CA GLY A 12 -54.65 -3.09 -12.57
C GLY A 12 -55.20 -1.84 -11.90
N VAL A 13 -56.04 -1.94 -10.87
CA VAL A 13 -56.36 -0.76 -10.05
C VAL A 13 -55.34 -0.68 -8.92
N ILE A 14 -54.16 -0.14 -9.23
CA ILE A 14 -53.18 0.19 -8.18
C ILE A 14 -53.84 1.30 -7.34
N ASN A 15 -53.97 1.07 -6.04
CA ASN A 15 -54.52 2.06 -5.13
C ASN A 15 -53.74 3.39 -5.31
N PRO A 16 -54.39 4.51 -5.65
CA PRO A 16 -53.71 5.78 -5.87
C PRO A 16 -52.87 6.20 -4.64
N LEU A 17 -53.26 5.76 -3.44
CA LEU A 17 -52.47 5.96 -2.21
C LEU A 17 -51.12 5.24 -2.23
N LEU A 18 -51.06 4.01 -2.80
CA LEU A 18 -49.82 3.24 -2.96
C LEU A 18 -48.89 3.87 -3.99
N ILE A 19 -49.44 4.43 -5.08
CA ILE A 19 -48.66 5.19 -6.07
C ILE A 19 -48.07 6.44 -5.42
N LEU A 20 -48.86 7.18 -4.64
CA LEU A 20 -48.41 8.38 -3.92
C LEU A 20 -47.31 8.08 -2.91
N LEU A 21 -47.43 6.99 -2.14
CA LEU A 21 -46.39 6.56 -1.19
C LEU A 21 -45.10 6.14 -1.89
N ALA A 22 -45.18 5.46 -3.03
CA ALA A 22 -44.00 5.09 -3.81
C ALA A 22 -43.28 6.33 -4.36
N ILE A 23 -44.03 7.31 -4.89
CA ILE A 23 -43.46 8.58 -5.38
C ILE A 23 -42.82 9.36 -4.22
N ALA A 24 -43.50 9.46 -3.07
CA ALA A 24 -42.97 10.13 -1.89
C ALA A 24 -41.66 9.49 -1.41
N GLY A 25 -41.59 8.15 -1.38
CA GLY A 25 -40.37 7.42 -1.01
C GLY A 25 -39.19 7.71 -1.95
N VAL A 26 -39.43 7.74 -3.27
CA VAL A 26 -38.38 8.05 -4.26
C VAL A 26 -37.90 9.50 -4.11
N VAL A 27 -38.81 10.46 -3.90
CA VAL A 27 -38.44 11.88 -3.71
C VAL A 27 -37.63 12.07 -2.43
N ILE A 28 -38.02 11.43 -1.32
CA ILE A 28 -37.28 11.48 -0.05
C ILE A 28 -35.88 10.87 -0.23
N PHE A 29 -35.76 9.74 -0.92
CA PHE A 29 -34.46 9.12 -1.17
C PHE A 29 -33.54 10.01 -2.01
N ILE A 30 -34.06 10.68 -3.03
CA ILE A 30 -33.30 11.65 -3.84
C ILE A 30 -32.85 12.85 -2.99
N LEU A 31 -33.72 13.38 -2.13
CA LEU A 31 -33.38 14.48 -1.23
C LEU A 31 -32.30 14.08 -0.21
N ILE A 32 -32.37 12.88 0.36
CA ILE A 32 -31.32 12.36 1.25
C ILE A 32 -30.01 12.14 0.48
N ALA A 33 -30.07 11.57 -0.74
CA ALA A 33 -28.87 11.36 -1.56
C ALA A 33 -28.18 12.68 -1.97
N GLN A 34 -28.93 13.77 -2.14
CA GLN A 34 -28.38 15.10 -2.45
C GLN A 34 -27.81 15.82 -1.21
N THR A 35 -28.27 15.47 -0.01
CA THR A 35 -27.78 16.05 1.26
C THR A 35 -26.75 15.16 1.96
N ALA A 36 -26.52 13.94 1.47
CA ALA A 36 -25.51 13.03 1.99
C ALA A 36 -24.10 13.63 1.74
N PRO A 37 -23.27 13.81 2.78
CA PRO A 37 -22.00 14.53 2.69
C PRO A 37 -20.88 13.73 2.02
N PHE A 38 -21.20 12.64 1.31
CA PHE A 38 -20.22 11.71 0.75
C PHE A 38 -19.79 12.02 -0.68
N GLN A 39 -20.20 13.17 -1.24
CA GLN A 39 -19.65 13.68 -2.50
C GLN A 39 -18.33 14.44 -2.29
N GLY A 40 -17.40 13.83 -1.56
CA GLY A 40 -16.05 14.31 -1.33
C GLY A 40 -15.06 13.22 -1.71
N LYS A 41 -14.04 13.59 -2.50
CA LYS A 41 -12.91 12.76 -2.90
C LYS A 41 -12.41 11.89 -1.75
N GLU A 42 -12.00 10.64 -2.04
CA GLU A 42 -11.30 9.75 -1.12
C GLU A 42 -10.33 10.55 -0.25
N GLN A 43 -10.70 10.77 1.01
CA GLN A 43 -9.83 11.39 1.99
C GLN A 43 -8.84 10.30 2.38
N THR A 44 -7.67 10.30 1.75
CA THR A 44 -6.53 9.52 2.24
C THR A 44 -6.28 10.00 3.68
N LEU A 45 -6.39 9.08 4.64
CA LEU A 45 -6.26 9.32 6.09
C LEU A 45 -4.89 9.91 6.50
N TYR A 46 -3.98 10.09 5.54
CA TYR A 46 -2.70 10.74 5.69
C TYR A 46 -2.53 11.77 4.56
N PRO A 47 -2.27 13.05 4.86
CA PRO A 47 -1.93 14.02 3.83
C PRO A 47 -0.59 13.64 3.19
N LYS A 48 -0.58 13.50 1.87
CA LYS A 48 0.64 13.42 1.08
C LYS A 48 1.45 14.71 1.33
N PRO A 49 2.72 14.65 1.78
CA PRO A 49 3.54 15.84 1.96
C PRO A 49 3.61 16.67 0.67
N PRO A 50 3.66 18.01 0.74
CA PRO A 50 3.68 18.89 -0.44
C PRO A 50 4.79 18.49 -1.41
N ALA A 51 4.43 18.34 -2.68
CA ALA A 51 5.30 17.92 -3.77
C ALA A 51 6.27 19.02 -4.25
N GLU A 52 6.78 19.85 -3.34
CA GLU A 52 7.57 21.05 -3.68
C GLU A 52 9.08 20.83 -3.69
N ALA A 53 9.57 19.60 -3.52
CA ALA A 53 10.98 19.25 -3.74
C ALA A 53 11.23 18.53 -5.07
N ALA A 54 10.28 18.52 -6.01
CA ALA A 54 10.45 17.89 -7.32
C ALA A 54 11.32 18.75 -8.26
N GLY A 55 12.62 18.83 -7.94
CA GLY A 55 13.63 19.42 -8.81
C GLY A 55 13.63 18.73 -10.18
N LYS A 56 13.38 19.51 -11.24
CA LYS A 56 13.54 19.07 -12.64
C LYS A 56 15.03 18.90 -12.95
N GLY A 57 15.58 17.72 -12.69
CA GLY A 57 16.93 17.33 -13.09
C GLY A 57 16.91 16.22 -14.13
N LYS A 58 17.34 16.52 -15.36
CA LYS A 58 17.82 15.50 -16.32
C LYS A 58 19.18 14.97 -15.85
N GLY A 59 19.18 14.21 -14.76
CA GLY A 59 20.37 13.57 -14.19
C GLY A 59 20.35 12.06 -14.41
N LYS A 60 21.53 11.51 -14.70
CA LYS A 60 21.87 10.08 -14.83
C LYS A 60 21.23 9.20 -13.72
N PRO A 61 21.09 7.87 -13.92
CA PRO A 61 20.59 6.96 -12.89
C PRO A 61 21.36 7.21 -11.59
N SER A 62 20.63 7.49 -10.51
CA SER A 62 21.25 7.79 -9.22
C SER A 62 22.20 6.66 -8.85
N VAL A 63 23.48 7.00 -8.80
CA VAL A 63 24.50 6.23 -8.10
C VAL A 63 23.98 6.00 -6.68
N THR A 64 24.14 4.77 -6.19
CA THR A 64 23.78 4.25 -4.87
C THR A 64 24.06 5.30 -3.77
N LYS A 65 23.06 5.66 -2.97
CA LYS A 65 23.19 6.64 -1.86
C LYS A 65 23.05 6.03 -0.47
N GLY A 66 22.45 4.84 -0.35
CA GLY A 66 22.20 4.21 0.94
C GLY A 66 23.34 3.28 1.35
N ASN A 67 23.46 3.04 2.65
CA ASN A 67 24.29 1.98 3.22
C ASN A 67 23.44 1.05 4.08
N LEU A 68 23.86 -0.20 4.20
CA LEU A 68 23.30 -1.18 5.12
C LEU A 68 24.45 -1.81 5.92
N SER A 69 24.19 -2.10 7.19
CA SER A 69 25.07 -2.88 8.05
C SER A 69 24.26 -3.92 8.81
N VAL A 70 24.94 -4.98 9.22
CA VAL A 70 24.39 -6.07 10.03
C VAL A 70 25.15 -6.14 11.34
N SER A 71 24.46 -6.48 12.42
CA SER A 71 25.07 -6.75 13.71
C SER A 71 24.33 -7.89 14.43
N PRO A 72 25.03 -8.82 15.10
CA PRO A 72 26.50 -8.96 15.16
C PRO A 72 27.13 -9.44 13.84
N ASP A 73 28.46 -9.33 13.72
CA ASP A 73 29.21 -9.73 12.51
C ASP A 73 29.20 -11.24 12.27
N THR A 74 29.15 -12.03 13.36
CA THR A 74 29.07 -13.48 13.29
C THR A 74 27.64 -13.92 13.62
N LEU A 75 27.05 -14.69 12.71
CA LEU A 75 25.67 -15.17 12.82
C LEU A 75 25.63 -16.68 12.63
N TYR A 76 24.97 -17.36 13.56
CA TYR A 76 24.77 -18.80 13.51
C TYR A 76 23.36 -19.14 13.01
N ALA A 77 23.21 -20.26 12.32
CA ALA A 77 21.90 -20.78 11.94
C ALA A 77 21.06 -21.15 13.17
N GLY A 78 19.75 -21.32 12.98
CA GLY A 78 18.86 -21.79 14.04
C GLY A 78 18.28 -20.70 14.95
N GLY A 79 18.01 -19.51 14.40
CA GLY A 79 17.27 -18.47 15.13
C GLY A 79 18.12 -17.40 15.81
N THR A 80 19.38 -17.23 15.42
CA THR A 80 20.21 -16.12 15.91
C THR A 80 19.59 -14.79 15.52
N GLN A 81 19.40 -13.91 16.48
CA GLN A 81 18.88 -12.56 16.23
C GLN A 81 19.97 -11.67 15.62
N TYR A 82 19.62 -10.94 14.58
CA TYR A 82 20.45 -9.90 13.99
C TYR A 82 19.66 -8.63 13.74
N THR A 83 20.36 -7.51 13.82
CA THR A 83 19.85 -6.18 13.51
C THR A 83 20.44 -5.73 12.19
N ILE A 84 19.57 -5.27 11.31
CA ILE A 84 19.98 -4.50 10.13
C ILE A 84 19.79 -3.02 10.47
N THR A 85 20.82 -2.23 10.22
CA THR A 85 20.70 -0.78 10.22
C THR A 85 21.02 -0.25 8.83
N GLY A 86 20.40 0.86 8.48
CA GLY A 86 20.66 1.50 7.21
C GLY A 86 20.55 3.02 7.30
N SER A 87 21.25 3.69 6.40
CA SER A 87 21.36 5.15 6.35
C SER A 87 21.51 5.64 4.91
N GLY A 88 21.36 6.94 4.68
CA GLY A 88 21.51 7.55 3.35
C GLY A 88 20.30 7.34 2.43
N PHE A 89 19.18 6.87 2.96
CA PHE A 89 17.90 6.83 2.25
C PHE A 89 17.30 8.23 2.15
N PHE A 90 16.39 8.44 1.20
CA PHE A 90 15.58 9.64 1.16
C PHE A 90 14.76 9.74 2.46
N PRO A 91 14.87 10.85 3.22
CA PRO A 91 14.16 11.01 4.48
C PRO A 91 12.65 10.94 4.35
N ASN A 92 11.98 10.42 5.38
CA ASN A 92 10.52 10.30 5.45
C ASN A 92 9.90 9.61 4.23
N GLN A 93 10.63 8.67 3.62
CA GLN A 93 10.18 7.94 2.45
C GLN A 93 10.25 6.43 2.69
N MET A 94 9.28 5.71 2.16
CA MET A 94 9.22 4.25 2.20
C MET A 94 10.44 3.64 1.49
N VAL A 95 11.09 2.71 2.18
CA VAL A 95 12.15 1.82 1.71
C VAL A 95 11.56 0.41 1.59
N ALA A 96 11.58 -0.12 0.37
CA ALA A 96 11.19 -1.49 0.07
C ALA A 96 12.39 -2.43 0.25
N PHE A 97 12.27 -3.38 1.17
CA PHE A 97 13.26 -4.40 1.44
C PHE A 97 12.90 -5.71 0.77
N SER A 98 13.90 -6.33 0.15
CA SER A 98 13.86 -7.72 -0.30
C SER A 98 15.01 -8.46 0.37
N VAL A 99 14.66 -9.45 1.17
CA VAL A 99 15.59 -10.29 1.93
C VAL A 99 15.55 -11.68 1.29
N ALA A 100 16.71 -12.16 0.88
CA ALA A 100 16.90 -13.48 0.30
C ALA A 100 17.81 -14.29 1.22
N ASP A 101 17.27 -15.39 1.72
CA ASP A 101 17.90 -16.34 2.62
C ASP A 101 18.09 -17.67 1.87
N PRO A 102 18.95 -18.59 2.31
CA PRO A 102 19.16 -19.87 1.63
C PRO A 102 17.89 -20.71 1.47
N GLY A 103 16.96 -20.63 2.43
CA GLY A 103 15.70 -21.37 2.42
C GLY A 103 14.48 -20.61 1.88
N CYS A 104 14.55 -19.29 1.71
CA CYS A 104 13.37 -18.48 1.35
C CYS A 104 13.70 -17.05 0.89
N CYS A 105 12.66 -16.28 0.58
CA CYS A 105 12.73 -14.84 0.40
C CYS A 105 11.51 -14.14 1.00
N ILE A 106 11.71 -12.94 1.55
CA ILE A 106 10.65 -12.09 2.08
C ILE A 106 10.82 -10.66 1.56
N ALA A 107 9.70 -9.99 1.34
CA ALA A 107 9.66 -8.57 1.04
C ALA A 107 8.76 -7.83 2.03
N PHE A 108 9.20 -6.65 2.46
CA PHE A 108 8.45 -5.78 3.36
C PHE A 108 8.90 -4.33 3.18
N ASN A 109 8.15 -3.39 3.77
CA ASN A 109 8.42 -1.97 3.66
C ASN A 109 8.65 -1.34 5.04
N LEU A 110 9.57 -0.39 5.13
CA LEU A 110 9.75 0.47 6.29
C LEU A 110 9.87 1.93 5.85
N TRP A 111 9.48 2.87 6.69
CA TRP A 111 9.70 4.28 6.43
C TRP A 111 11.07 4.69 6.99
N ALA A 112 11.89 5.35 6.17
CA ALA A 112 13.08 6.01 6.67
C ALA A 112 12.67 7.20 7.56
N ASP A 113 13.43 7.41 8.63
CA ASP A 113 13.21 8.56 9.52
C ASP A 113 13.53 9.90 8.84
N ALA A 114 13.40 11.00 9.59
CA ALA A 114 13.69 12.34 9.10
C ALA A 114 15.18 12.58 8.73
N SER A 115 16.06 11.68 9.15
CA SER A 115 17.49 11.67 8.81
C SER A 115 17.85 10.66 7.72
N GLY A 116 16.88 9.90 7.21
CA GLY A 116 17.11 8.88 6.18
C GLY A 116 17.64 7.56 6.72
N ASN A 117 17.37 7.23 7.99
CA ASN A 117 17.79 5.98 8.62
C ASN A 117 16.63 4.99 8.81
N VAL A 118 16.99 3.72 8.91
CA VAL A 118 16.09 2.58 9.14
C VAL A 118 16.78 1.55 10.03
N SER A 119 16.01 0.83 10.85
CA SER A 119 16.51 -0.30 11.61
C SER A 119 15.41 -1.34 11.81
N PHE A 120 15.78 -2.61 11.74
CA PHE A 120 14.88 -3.72 12.03
C PHE A 120 15.64 -4.97 12.47
N ASN A 121 14.94 -5.84 13.20
CA ASN A 121 15.49 -7.10 13.69
C ASN A 121 14.91 -8.28 12.92
N ARG A 122 15.73 -9.33 12.76
CA ARG A 122 15.36 -10.60 12.13
C ARG A 122 16.06 -11.75 12.86
N SER A 123 15.59 -12.97 12.61
CA SER A 123 16.21 -14.20 13.04
C SER A 123 16.80 -14.93 11.83
N THR A 124 17.96 -15.57 12.00
CA THR A 124 18.50 -16.47 10.98
C THR A 124 17.68 -17.76 10.87
N GLY A 125 17.59 -18.30 9.66
CA GLY A 125 17.09 -19.65 9.40
C GLY A 125 18.26 -20.61 9.18
N ASP A 126 18.47 -20.99 7.92
CA ASP A 126 19.50 -21.94 7.50
C ASP A 126 20.88 -21.30 7.32
N VAL A 127 21.92 -22.14 7.28
CA VAL A 127 23.30 -21.80 6.93
C VAL A 127 23.38 -21.33 5.48
N GLY A 128 24.17 -20.29 5.23
CA GLY A 128 24.49 -19.83 3.88
C GLY A 128 24.57 -18.32 3.77
N THR A 129 24.53 -17.83 2.52
CA THR A 129 24.63 -16.40 2.23
C THR A 129 23.25 -15.76 2.23
N TYR A 130 23.10 -14.73 3.04
CA TYR A 130 21.91 -13.89 3.09
C TYR A 130 22.21 -12.63 2.27
N LYS A 131 21.20 -12.15 1.53
CA LYS A 131 21.31 -10.93 0.72
C LYS A 131 20.09 -10.06 0.95
N ILE A 132 20.32 -8.79 1.27
CA ILE A 132 19.27 -7.81 1.50
C ILE A 132 19.45 -6.67 0.50
N ASN A 133 18.39 -6.37 -0.23
CA ASN A 133 18.29 -5.23 -1.13
C ASN A 133 17.30 -4.22 -0.55
N ALA A 134 17.68 -2.95 -0.53
CA ALA A 134 16.81 -1.84 -0.14
C ALA A 134 16.60 -0.90 -1.32
N SER A 135 15.35 -0.62 -1.67
CA SER A 135 14.98 0.22 -2.81
C SER A 135 14.01 1.33 -2.41
N GLN A 136 14.07 2.48 -3.08
CA GLN A 136 13.11 3.58 -2.89
C GLN A 136 12.54 4.02 -4.23
N LEU A 137 11.34 4.61 -4.21
CA LEU A 137 10.69 5.13 -5.41
C LEU A 137 11.27 6.50 -5.78
N ASP A 138 12.02 6.61 -6.87
CA ASP A 138 12.38 7.90 -7.49
C ASP A 138 11.66 8.03 -8.83
N ARG A 139 10.96 9.14 -9.06
CA ARG A 139 10.29 9.46 -10.33
C ARG A 139 9.51 8.27 -10.94
N ASN A 140 8.68 7.63 -10.11
CA ASN A 140 7.82 6.49 -10.46
C ASN A 140 8.57 5.18 -10.81
N LYS A 141 9.83 5.05 -10.39
CA LYS A 141 10.62 3.83 -10.55
C LYS A 141 11.32 3.47 -9.24
N TYR A 142 11.30 2.19 -8.87
CA TYR A 142 12.14 1.72 -7.78
C TYR A 142 13.61 1.76 -8.20
N ILE A 143 14.40 2.48 -7.42
CA ILE A 143 15.85 2.52 -7.54
C ILE A 143 16.47 1.73 -6.38
N LEU A 144 17.43 0.87 -6.68
CA LEU A 144 18.19 0.15 -5.68
C LEU A 144 19.10 1.14 -4.95
N MET A 145 18.85 1.32 -3.65
CA MET A 145 19.53 2.31 -2.82
C MET A 145 20.72 1.70 -2.08
N ALA A 146 20.63 0.45 -1.66
CA ALA A 146 21.68 -0.28 -0.95
C ALA A 146 21.50 -1.80 -1.09
N THR A 147 22.61 -2.52 -0.99
CA THR A 147 22.64 -3.99 -0.89
C THR A 147 23.67 -4.39 0.15
N ILE A 148 23.32 -5.38 0.98
CA ILE A 148 24.29 -6.06 1.85
C ILE A 148 24.17 -7.57 1.64
N SER A 149 25.32 -8.24 1.73
CA SER A 149 25.38 -9.70 1.83
C SER A 149 26.21 -10.09 3.04
N PHE A 150 25.79 -11.10 3.77
CA PHE A 150 26.51 -11.65 4.92
C PHE A 150 26.30 -13.16 5.01
N SER A 151 27.19 -13.85 5.72
CA SER A 151 27.15 -15.30 5.86
C SER A 151 26.60 -15.70 7.22
N VAL A 152 25.72 -16.69 7.22
CA VAL A 152 25.28 -17.41 8.41
C VAL A 152 25.96 -18.77 8.41
N ILE A 153 26.63 -19.12 9.52
CA ILE A 153 27.41 -20.34 9.65
C ILE A 153 26.73 -21.36 10.58
N ALA A 154 27.21 -22.61 10.56
CA ALA A 154 26.76 -23.61 11.52
C ALA A 154 27.22 -23.23 12.95
N PRO A 155 26.41 -23.52 13.99
CA PRO A 155 26.79 -23.32 15.39
C PRO A 155 28.04 -24.10 15.80
#